data_AF-A0A2S8PM31-F1
#
_entry.id   AF-A0A2S8PM31-F1
#
_cell.length_a   1.000
_cell.length_b   1.000
_cell.length_c   1.000
_cell.angle_alpha   90.00
_cell.angle_beta   90.00
_cell.angle_gamma   90.00
#
_symmetry.space_group_name_H-M   'P 1'
#
loop_
_entity.id
_entity.type
_entity.pdbx_description
1 polymer ?
#
loop_
_entity_poly.entity_id
_entity_poly.type
_entity_poly.pdbx_seq_one_letter_code
_entity_poly.pdbx_strand_id
1 'polypeptide(L)'
;RFEISDALTGVDNAKTEVLLDGKVLTDVKDTPMYELALGAHTFTVKASDLAGNTSAKSVDFEVKTSNAALEELVQRFAEAGWIDNKGIANSLLKKLQNQNVSSFIHEVNAQKGKHVSTDAAEYLLRDAESLLHE
;
A
#
# COMPACT_ATOMS: atom_id res chain seq x y z
N ARG A 1 11.43 13.27 -1.40
CA ARG A 1 12.59 13.53 -2.29
C ARG A 1 13.82 12.97 -1.58
N PHE A 2 14.48 11.97 -2.14
CA PHE A 2 15.71 11.42 -1.55
C PHE A 2 16.89 12.27 -2.02
N GLU A 3 17.74 12.70 -1.09
CA GLU A 3 19.05 13.28 -1.40
C GLU A 3 20.11 12.27 -0.98
N ILE A 4 20.83 11.75 -1.97
CA ILE A 4 22.04 10.95 -1.77
C ILE A 4 23.19 11.92 -1.98
N SER A 5 23.98 12.17 -0.92
CA SER A 5 25.16 13.04 -0.97
C SER A 5 26.39 12.25 -0.55
N ASP A 6 27.44 12.27 -1.36
CA ASP A 6 28.79 11.85 -0.99
C ASP A 6 29.83 12.85 -1.51
N ALA A 7 30.84 13.13 -0.69
CA ALA A 7 31.84 14.19 -0.88
C ALA A 7 33.10 13.74 -1.62
N LEU A 8 33.27 12.45 -1.95
CA LEU A 8 34.56 11.93 -2.41
C LEU A 8 34.48 10.87 -3.52
N THR A 9 33.72 11.18 -4.58
CA THR A 9 33.61 10.46 -5.87
C THR A 9 32.33 9.62 -6.05
N GLY A 10 31.26 10.29 -6.50
CA GLY A 10 30.21 9.78 -7.37
C GLY A 10 29.57 8.42 -7.05
N VAL A 11 28.32 8.45 -6.57
CA VAL A 11 27.47 7.26 -6.51
C VAL A 11 27.16 6.77 -7.93
N ASP A 12 27.43 5.50 -8.22
CA ASP A 12 26.93 4.84 -9.42
C ASP A 12 25.46 4.48 -9.21
N ASN A 13 24.57 5.37 -9.66
CA ASN A 13 23.12 5.15 -9.60
C ASN A 13 22.70 3.86 -10.33
N ALA A 14 23.53 3.27 -11.21
CA ALA A 14 23.26 2.00 -11.89
C ALA A 14 23.53 0.75 -11.00
N LYS A 15 24.15 0.91 -9.83
CA LYS A 15 24.43 -0.18 -8.86
C LYS A 15 23.75 0.00 -7.50
N THR A 16 22.73 0.86 -7.44
CA THR A 16 21.89 1.00 -6.25
C THR A 16 20.69 0.05 -6.38
N GLU A 17 20.59 -0.92 -5.48
CA GLU A 17 19.46 -1.84 -5.38
C GLU A 17 18.57 -1.39 -4.23
N VAL A 18 17.27 -1.28 -4.51
CA VAL A 18 16.25 -1.07 -3.48
C VAL A 18 15.50 -2.38 -3.30
N LEU A 19 15.29 -2.79 -2.06
CA LEU A 19 14.58 -4.01 -1.72
C LEU A 19 13.44 -3.70 -0.75
N LEU A 20 12.29 -4.34 -0.98
CA LEU A 20 11.19 -4.40 -0.04
C LEU A 20 10.96 -5.87 0.32
N ASP A 21 11.07 -6.19 1.61
CA ASP A 21 11.03 -7.57 2.14
C ASP A 21 12.00 -8.52 1.42
N GLY A 22 13.18 -7.99 1.08
CA GLY A 22 14.22 -8.74 0.36
C GLY A 22 13.96 -8.93 -1.14
N LYS A 23 12.85 -8.41 -1.69
CA LYS A 23 12.58 -8.41 -3.13
C LYS A 23 13.05 -7.09 -3.75
N VAL A 24 13.82 -7.18 -4.84
CA VAL A 24 14.30 -6.00 -5.58
C VAL A 24 13.11 -5.23 -6.16
N LEU A 25 13.03 -3.95 -5.83
CA LEU A 25 12.12 -2.98 -6.44
C LEU A 25 12.79 -2.39 -7.67
N THR A 26 12.28 -2.76 -8.86
CA THR A 26 12.76 -2.24 -10.14
C THR A 26 12.19 -0.87 -10.47
N ASP A 27 11.07 -0.49 -9.86
CA ASP A 27 10.54 0.86 -9.86
C ASP A 27 10.18 1.24 -8.43
N VAL A 28 10.83 2.29 -7.92
CA VAL A 28 10.63 2.80 -6.55
C VAL A 28 9.61 3.95 -6.53
N LYS A 29 9.16 4.39 -7.72
CA LYS A 29 8.08 5.36 -7.81
C LYS A 29 6.75 4.61 -7.79
N ASP A 30 5.91 5.04 -6.85
CA ASP A 30 4.47 4.82 -6.89
C ASP A 30 3.95 3.43 -6.48
N THR A 31 4.68 2.62 -5.70
CA THR A 31 4.04 1.47 -5.01
C THR A 31 3.09 1.97 -3.93
N PRO A 32 1.76 1.85 -4.09
CA PRO A 32 0.82 2.30 -3.08
C PRO A 32 0.89 1.42 -1.84
N MET A 33 0.87 2.03 -0.66
CA MET A 33 0.97 1.28 0.61
C MET A 33 -0.15 0.25 0.81
N TYR A 34 -1.32 0.46 0.21
CA TYR A 34 -2.43 -0.49 0.30
C TYR A 34 -2.18 -1.81 -0.45
N GLU A 35 -1.21 -1.86 -1.36
CA GLU A 35 -0.83 -3.11 -2.03
C GLU A 35 0.03 -4.02 -1.15
N LEU A 36 0.66 -3.46 -0.11
CA LEU A 36 1.46 -4.22 0.86
C LEU A 36 0.54 -4.95 1.84
N ALA A 37 0.98 -6.11 2.32
CA ALA A 37 0.28 -6.81 3.39
C ALA A 37 0.25 -5.95 4.67
N LEU A 38 -0.69 -6.22 5.58
CA LEU A 38 -0.64 -5.61 6.90
C LEU A 38 0.46 -6.28 7.73
N GLY A 39 1.10 -5.50 8.60
CA GLY A 39 2.16 -5.97 9.50
C GLY A 39 3.55 -5.41 9.17
N ALA A 40 4.57 -6.11 9.63
CA ALA A 40 5.95 -5.65 9.58
C ALA A 40 6.58 -5.85 8.18
N HIS A 41 7.30 -4.83 7.74
CA HIS A 41 8.04 -4.80 6.48
C HIS A 41 9.44 -4.24 6.70
N THR A 42 10.38 -4.66 5.86
CA THR A 42 11.75 -4.14 5.87
C THR A 42 12.08 -3.55 4.52
N PHE A 43 12.41 -2.26 4.51
CA PHE A 43 12.93 -1.56 3.35
C PHE A 43 14.46 -1.48 3.41
N THR A 44 15.16 -1.98 2.39
CA THR A 44 16.62 -2.00 2.34
C THR A 44 17.13 -1.29 1.10
N VAL A 45 18.10 -0.40 1.27
CA VAL A 45 18.87 0.20 0.16
C VAL A 45 20.29 -0.34 0.22
N LYS A 46 20.74 -0.93 -0.89
CA LYS A 46 22.13 -1.34 -1.10
C LYS A 46 22.76 -0.46 -2.16
N ALA A 47 23.93 0.07 -1.89
CA ALA A 47 24.70 0.87 -2.83
C ALA A 47 26.09 0.28 -3.01
N SER A 48 26.57 0.28 -4.26
CA SER A 48 27.94 -0.11 -4.58
C SER A 48 28.64 1.04 -5.30
N ASP A 49 29.88 1.33 -4.92
CA ASP A 49 30.70 2.30 -5.65
C ASP A 49 31.44 1.67 -6.85
N LEU A 50 32.15 2.50 -7.61
CA LEU A 50 32.94 2.06 -8.77
C LEU A 50 34.14 1.19 -8.39
N ALA A 51 34.66 1.34 -7.16
CA ALA A 51 35.76 0.53 -6.64
C ALA A 51 35.30 -0.85 -6.14
N GLY A 52 33.98 -1.09 -6.09
CA GLY A 52 33.38 -2.35 -5.66
C GLY A 52 33.06 -2.42 -4.17
N ASN A 53 33.17 -1.30 -3.43
CA ASN A 53 32.72 -1.27 -2.03
C ASN A 53 31.20 -1.27 -2.00
N THR A 54 30.61 -2.14 -1.18
CA THR A 54 29.17 -2.26 -0.99
C THR A 54 28.75 -1.80 0.40
N SER A 55 27.65 -1.07 0.50
CA SER A 55 27.01 -0.74 1.77
C SER A 55 25.51 -0.99 1.71
N ALA A 56 24.89 -1.29 2.85
CA ALA A 56 23.46 -1.51 2.97
C ALA A 56 22.90 -0.77 4.18
N LYS A 57 21.70 -0.20 4.04
CA LYS A 57 20.90 0.36 5.14
C LYS A 57 19.48 -0.19 5.07
N SER A 58 18.93 -0.54 6.23
CA SER A 58 17.56 -1.02 6.35
C SER A 58 16.74 -0.13 7.27
N VAL A 59 15.46 -0.01 6.99
CA VAL A 59 14.45 0.62 7.82
C VAL A 59 13.28 -0.35 7.95
N ASP A 60 12.94 -0.69 9.19
CA ASP A 60 11.75 -1.47 9.49
C ASP A 60 10.56 -0.54 9.67
N PHE A 61 9.41 -0.92 9.12
CA PHE A 61 8.16 -0.20 9.26
C PHE A 61 6.99 -1.17 9.36
N GLU A 62 5.84 -0.66 9.80
CA GLU A 62 4.63 -1.45 9.97
C GLU A 62 3.50 -0.83 9.17
N VAL A 63 2.81 -1.65 8.35
CA VAL A 63 1.60 -1.26 7.64
C VAL A 63 0.41 -1.62 8.51
N LYS A 64 -0.39 -0.61 8.85
CA LYS A 64 -1.62 -0.76 9.65
C LYS A 64 -2.82 -0.27 8.86
N THR A 65 -3.99 -0.72 9.28
CA THR A 65 -5.26 -0.22 8.77
C THR A 65 -6.07 0.43 9.90
N SER A 66 -7.15 1.10 9.53
CA SER A 66 -8.11 1.71 10.44
C SER A 66 -9.41 1.99 9.69
N ASN A 67 -10.49 2.30 10.41
CA ASN A 67 -11.74 2.73 9.78
C ASN A 67 -11.53 3.96 8.86
N ALA A 68 -10.73 4.93 9.31
CA ALA A 68 -10.39 6.12 8.52
C ALA A 68 -9.59 5.77 7.25
N ALA A 69 -8.64 4.84 7.34
CA ALA A 69 -7.87 4.37 6.19
C ALA A 69 -8.78 3.68 5.15
N LEU A 70 -9.75 2.87 5.61
CA LEU A 70 -10.75 2.27 4.72
C LEU A 70 -11.62 3.33 4.03
N GLU A 71 -12.01 4.41 4.71
CA GLU A 71 -12.76 5.51 4.08
C GLU A 71 -11.94 6.17 2.96
N GLU A 72 -10.65 6.44 3.20
CA GLU A 72 -9.73 6.97 2.20
C GLU A 72 -9.56 6.01 1.00
N LEU A 73 -9.49 4.70 1.24
CA LEU A 73 -9.40 3.70 0.17
C LEU A 73 -10.68 3.64 -0.67
N VAL A 74 -11.86 3.66 -0.05
CA VAL A 74 -13.12 3.70 -0.79
C VAL A 74 -13.19 4.93 -1.68
N GLN A 75 -12.80 6.10 -1.16
CA GLN A 75 -12.79 7.33 -1.94
C GLN A 75 -11.79 7.25 -3.10
N ARG A 76 -10.56 6.80 -2.83
CA ARG A 76 -9.52 6.60 -3.85
C ARG A 76 -9.98 5.66 -4.95
N PHE A 77 -10.56 4.52 -4.60
CA PHE A 77 -11.02 3.53 -5.57
C PHE A 77 -12.22 4.03 -6.37
N ALA A 78 -13.10 4.84 -5.79
CA ALA A 78 -14.16 5.53 -6.54
C ALA A 78 -13.59 6.55 -7.54
N GLU A 79 -12.61 7.36 -7.12
CA GLU A 79 -11.93 8.35 -7.98
C GLU A 79 -11.14 7.67 -9.12
N ALA A 80 -10.54 6.51 -8.86
CA ALA A 80 -9.85 5.69 -9.84
C ALA A 80 -10.80 4.86 -10.74
N GLY A 81 -12.11 4.89 -10.50
CA GLY A 81 -13.10 4.12 -11.24
C GLY A 81 -13.13 2.62 -10.92
N TRP A 82 -12.39 2.18 -9.90
CA TRP A 82 -12.45 0.82 -9.38
C TRP A 82 -13.73 0.57 -8.58
N ILE A 83 -14.37 1.63 -8.09
CA ILE A 83 -15.76 1.63 -7.65
C ILE A 83 -16.55 2.53 -8.60
N ASP A 84 -17.23 1.94 -9.58
CA ASP A 84 -17.82 2.69 -10.70
C ASP A 84 -19.18 3.32 -10.37
N ASN A 85 -19.80 2.88 -9.28
CA ASN A 85 -21.12 3.32 -8.85
C ASN A 85 -21.03 4.22 -7.60
N LYS A 86 -21.36 5.51 -7.79
CA LYS A 86 -21.33 6.52 -6.71
C LYS A 86 -22.26 6.20 -5.54
N GLY A 87 -23.39 5.55 -5.79
CA GLY A 87 -24.34 5.14 -4.75
C GLY A 87 -23.73 4.05 -3.86
N ILE A 88 -23.02 3.09 -4.46
CA ILE A 88 -22.32 2.03 -3.75
C ILE A 88 -21.14 2.60 -2.96
N ALA A 89 -20.31 3.47 -3.58
CA ALA A 89 -19.22 4.14 -2.86
C ALA A 89 -19.74 4.90 -1.61
N ASN A 90 -20.83 5.66 -1.75
CA ASN A 90 -21.45 6.36 -0.62
C ASN A 90 -22.02 5.40 0.44
N SER A 91 -22.64 4.29 0.03
CA SER A 91 -23.16 3.27 0.95
C SER A 91 -22.04 2.63 1.79
N LEU A 92 -20.91 2.30 1.14
CA LEU A 92 -19.70 1.80 1.79
C LEU A 92 -19.13 2.81 2.80
N LEU A 93 -18.95 4.08 2.39
CA LEU A 93 -18.50 5.15 3.29
C LEU A 93 -19.42 5.31 4.50
N LYS A 94 -20.74 5.27 4.30
CA LYS A 94 -21.71 5.39 5.40
C LYS A 94 -21.63 4.23 6.40
N LYS A 95 -21.26 3.03 5.95
CA LYS A 95 -21.07 1.89 6.85
C LYS A 95 -19.83 2.06 7.71
N LEU A 96 -18.73 2.51 7.14
CA LEU A 96 -17.49 2.82 7.88
C LEU A 96 -17.70 3.95 8.90
N GLN A 97 -18.36 5.03 8.49
CA GLN A 97 -18.70 6.17 9.38
C GLN A 97 -19.60 5.77 10.56
N ASN A 98 -20.45 4.76 10.36
CA ASN A 98 -21.30 4.19 11.42
C ASN A 98 -20.60 3.05 12.19
N GLN A 99 -19.28 2.85 12.00
CA GLN A 99 -18.48 1.79 12.58
C GLN A 99 -19.02 0.37 12.32
N ASN A 100 -19.81 0.18 11.27
CA ASN A 100 -20.45 -1.08 10.94
C ASN A 100 -19.63 -1.86 9.90
N VAL A 101 -18.46 -2.31 10.35
CA VAL A 101 -17.47 -3.02 9.52
C VAL A 101 -18.02 -4.33 8.95
N SER A 102 -18.83 -5.08 9.71
CA SER A 102 -19.44 -6.32 9.21
C SER A 102 -20.37 -6.07 8.03
N SER A 103 -21.20 -5.02 8.07
CA SER A 103 -22.05 -4.67 6.93
C SER A 103 -21.24 -4.17 5.74
N PHE A 104 -20.13 -3.47 6.00
CA PHE A 104 -19.21 -3.04 4.95
C PHE A 104 -18.64 -4.26 4.21
N ILE A 105 -18.12 -5.25 4.94
CA ILE A 105 -17.61 -6.52 4.39
C ILE A 105 -18.68 -7.24 3.55
N HIS A 106 -19.92 -7.32 4.04
CA HIS A 106 -21.00 -7.97 3.27
C HIS A 106 -21.31 -7.24 1.96
N GLU A 107 -21.33 -5.91 1.96
CA GLU A 107 -21.57 -5.14 0.74
C GLU A 107 -20.41 -5.25 -0.24
N VAL A 108 -19.15 -5.16 0.21
CA VAL A 108 -17.98 -5.35 -0.65
C VAL A 108 -18.02 -6.73 -1.32
N ASN A 109 -18.28 -7.80 -0.55
CA ASN A 109 -18.45 -9.15 -1.11
C ASN A 109 -19.59 -9.22 -2.14
N ALA A 110 -20.71 -8.56 -1.86
CA ALA A 110 -21.85 -8.55 -2.78
C ALA A 110 -21.58 -7.79 -4.08
N GLN A 111 -20.71 -6.77 -4.05
CA GLN A 111 -20.39 -5.89 -5.18
C GLN A 111 -19.08 -6.23 -5.91
N LYS A 112 -18.27 -7.13 -5.35
CA LYS A 112 -17.03 -7.64 -5.96
C LYS A 112 -17.29 -8.15 -7.38
N GLY A 113 -16.54 -7.63 -8.34
CA GLY A 113 -16.64 -7.96 -9.76
C GLY A 113 -17.87 -7.39 -10.48
N LYS A 114 -18.72 -6.59 -9.81
CA LYS A 114 -19.90 -5.95 -10.41
C LYS A 114 -19.71 -4.45 -10.54
N HIS A 115 -19.55 -3.80 -9.40
CA HIS A 115 -19.39 -2.35 -9.26
C HIS A 115 -18.17 -1.97 -8.44
N VAL A 116 -17.54 -2.96 -7.79
CA VAL A 116 -16.25 -2.87 -7.13
C VAL A 116 -15.32 -3.84 -7.85
N SER A 117 -14.19 -3.38 -8.37
CA SER A 117 -13.21 -4.24 -9.03
C SER A 117 -12.74 -5.36 -8.08
N THR A 118 -12.29 -6.47 -8.65
CA THR A 118 -11.78 -7.60 -7.86
C THR A 118 -10.65 -7.17 -6.92
N ASP A 119 -9.68 -6.41 -7.44
CA ASP A 119 -8.52 -5.92 -6.68
C ASP A 119 -8.95 -4.96 -5.56
N ALA A 120 -9.82 -3.99 -5.86
CA ALA A 120 -10.36 -3.08 -4.84
C ALA A 120 -11.07 -3.85 -3.72
N ALA A 121 -11.91 -4.81 -4.08
CA ALA A 121 -12.62 -5.63 -3.10
C ALA A 121 -11.66 -6.41 -2.22
N GLU A 122 -10.58 -6.98 -2.79
CA GLU A 122 -9.59 -7.74 -2.02
C GLU A 122 -8.82 -6.88 -1.04
N TYR A 123 -8.38 -5.68 -1.45
CA TYR A 123 -7.73 -4.74 -0.52
C TYR A 123 -8.68 -4.27 0.59
N LEU A 124 -9.93 -3.91 0.24
CA LEU A 124 -10.92 -3.45 1.23
C LEU A 124 -11.31 -4.56 2.20
N LEU A 125 -11.45 -5.80 1.74
CA LEU A 125 -11.78 -6.95 2.58
C LEU A 125 -10.65 -7.31 3.52
N ARG A 126 -9.40 -7.39 3.02
CA ARG A 126 -8.21 -7.64 3.85
C ARG A 126 -8.16 -6.68 5.04
N ASP A 127 -8.31 -5.39 4.75
CA ASP A 127 -8.23 -4.34 5.77
C ASP A 127 -9.42 -4.37 6.72
N ALA A 128 -10.64 -4.54 6.21
CA ALA A 128 -11.84 -4.59 7.04
C ALA A 128 -11.90 -5.82 7.94
N GLU A 129 -11.45 -6.99 7.47
CA GLU A 129 -11.38 -8.21 8.27
C GLU A 129 -10.38 -8.08 9.41
N SER A 130 -9.25 -7.38 9.20
CA SER A 130 -8.29 -7.08 10.28
C SER A 130 -8.96 -6.33 11.44
N LEU A 131 -9.86 -5.39 11.14
CA LEU A 131 -10.55 -4.59 12.16
C LEU A 131 -11.60 -5.38 12.97
N LEU A 132 -11.97 -6.59 12.56
CA LEU A 132 -12.85 -7.47 13.34
C LEU A 132 -12.08 -8.31 14.38
N HIS A 133 -10.75 -8.35 14.27
CA HIS A 133 -9.88 -9.18 15.10
C HIS A 133 -8.90 -8.36 15.97
N GLU A 134 -9.05 -7.03 16.00
CA GLU A 134 -8.32 -6.12 16.89
C GLU A 134 -8.86 -6.11 18.33
#